data_AF-A0A252F3I1-F1
#
_entry.id   AF-A0A252F3I1-F1
#
_cell.length_a   1.000
_cell.length_b   1.000
_cell.length_c   1.000
_cell.angle_alpha   90.00
_cell.angle_beta   90.00
_cell.angle_gamma   90.00
#
_symmetry.space_group_name_H-M   'P 1'
#
loop_
_entity.id
_entity.type
_entity.pdbx_description
1 polymer ?
#
loop_
_entity_poly.entity_id
_entity_poly.type
_entity_poly.pdbx_seq_one_letter_code
_entity_poly.pdbx_strand_id
1 'polypeptide(L)'
;MKKNRLTAMVLAGILMVSMAGCAGEKNTAADDAAAAQGSQTETRDGTVSKILWEFAGDLAPQEGMKTNKGTAGMLSGISNGYVVVGGGANFPEDGPALGGAKKSYPDIYVLKQEDGQLVEVNHTTLDHEISYGVSITTDDGIYYVGGSTAEGKGNQVLLVKADDAGEITVDTVGELPFTFSDGFAALKDQVLYVGAGKMDGQATNRVVSLDLKTKKTTELAAMPNEATRTQCVSQLFGIVKKSAV
;
A
#
# COMPACT_ATOMS: atom_id res chain seq x y z
N MET A 1 -23.17 28.53 -30.89
CA MET A 1 -21.77 28.62 -30.43
C MET A 1 -21.65 27.83 -29.12
N LYS A 2 -20.94 26.68 -29.15
CA LYS A 2 -20.75 25.80 -28.00
C LYS A 2 -19.68 26.41 -27.09
N LYS A 3 -19.97 26.57 -25.80
CA LYS A 3 -18.97 26.91 -24.77
C LYS A 3 -18.20 25.64 -24.44
N ASN A 4 -16.92 25.59 -24.82
CA ASN A 4 -15.99 24.55 -24.37
C ASN A 4 -15.81 24.69 -22.86
N ARG A 5 -16.31 23.71 -22.10
CA ARG A 5 -15.90 23.49 -20.71
C ARG A 5 -14.58 22.72 -20.75
N LEU A 6 -13.50 23.38 -20.35
CA LEU A 6 -12.24 22.72 -20.03
C LEU A 6 -12.49 21.95 -18.72
N THR A 7 -12.60 20.63 -18.82
CA THR A 7 -12.58 19.76 -17.64
C THR A 7 -11.13 19.70 -17.16
N ALA A 8 -10.81 20.45 -16.11
CA ALA A 8 -9.53 20.35 -15.43
C ALA A 8 -9.52 19.03 -14.64
N MET A 9 -8.71 18.07 -15.10
CA MET A 9 -8.47 16.81 -14.41
C MET A 9 -7.58 17.13 -13.21
N VAL A 10 -8.17 17.18 -12.01
CA VAL A 10 -7.42 17.34 -10.76
C VAL A 10 -6.80 15.99 -10.45
N LEU A 11 -5.47 15.89 -10.60
CA LEU A 11 -4.70 14.73 -10.15
C LEU A 11 -4.60 14.81 -8.62
N ALA A 12 -5.55 14.21 -7.91
CA ALA A 12 -5.40 13.97 -6.48
C ALA A 12 -4.32 12.90 -6.29
N GLY A 13 -3.09 13.33 -6.01
CA GLY A 13 -2.03 12.42 -5.63
C GLY A 13 -2.36 11.81 -4.27
N ILE A 14 -2.88 10.58 -4.25
CA ILE A 14 -3.07 9.82 -3.01
C ILE A 14 -1.68 9.33 -2.57
N LEU A 15 -1.06 10.07 -1.65
CA LEU A 15 0.14 9.61 -0.96
C LEU A 15 -0.30 8.71 0.20
N MET A 16 -0.30 7.39 0.00
CA MET A 16 -0.48 6.45 1.10
C MET A 16 0.82 6.31 1.88
N VAL A 17 0.87 6.88 3.07
CA VAL A 17 1.96 6.67 4.02
C VAL A 17 1.51 5.62 5.03
N SER A 18 2.08 4.41 4.96
CA SER A 18 1.90 3.42 6.02
C SER A 18 2.72 3.86 7.24
N MET A 19 2.06 4.37 8.28
CA MET A 19 2.73 4.62 9.55
C MET A 19 2.93 3.31 10.30
N ALA A 20 4.19 2.96 10.57
CA ALA A 20 4.52 1.91 11.51
C ALA A 20 4.32 2.43 12.94
N GLY A 21 3.39 1.85 13.69
CA GLY A 21 3.18 2.18 15.09
C GLY A 21 4.34 1.69 15.95
N CYS A 22 5.24 2.59 16.35
CA CYS A 22 6.06 2.39 17.54
C CYS A 22 5.17 2.67 18.77
N ALA A 23 4.87 1.62 19.53
CA ALA A 23 4.21 1.77 20.82
C ALA A 23 5.18 2.46 21.79
N GLY A 24 4.86 3.69 22.20
CA GLY A 24 5.51 4.34 23.33
C GLY A 24 5.82 5.82 23.16
N GLU A 25 4.81 6.67 22.93
CA GLU A 25 4.82 8.05 23.45
C GLU A 25 3.39 8.58 23.45
N LYS A 26 2.97 9.16 24.58
CA LYS A 26 1.61 9.68 24.77
C LYS A 26 1.41 10.89 23.86
N ASN A 27 0.69 10.72 22.77
CA ASN A 27 0.22 11.84 21.97
C ASN A 27 -1.01 12.43 22.67
N THR A 28 -0.81 13.40 23.55
CA THR A 28 -1.90 14.24 24.05
C THR A 28 -2.22 15.28 23.00
N ALA A 29 -3.08 14.93 22.04
CA ALA A 29 -3.87 15.90 21.30
C ALA A 29 -5.30 15.75 21.82
N ALA A 30 -5.62 16.58 22.81
CA ALA A 30 -6.97 16.76 23.31
C ALA A 30 -7.87 17.33 22.21
N ASP A 31 -9.11 16.87 22.21
CA ASP A 31 -10.35 17.50 21.76
C ASP A 31 -10.22 18.72 20.84
N ASP A 32 -10.69 18.57 19.61
CA ASP A 32 -11.63 19.53 19.04
C ASP A 32 -12.38 18.88 17.86
N ALA A 33 -13.55 18.32 18.19
CA ALA A 33 -14.59 18.02 17.21
C ALA A 33 -15.21 19.35 16.76
N ALA A 34 -14.75 19.88 15.63
CA ALA A 34 -15.49 20.91 14.89
C ALA A 34 -15.36 20.63 13.39
N ALA A 35 -16.47 20.22 12.80
CA ALA A 35 -16.65 20.11 11.36
C ALA A 35 -16.32 21.46 10.69
N ALA A 36 -15.25 21.51 9.92
CA ALA A 36 -14.95 22.65 9.05
C ALA A 36 -15.49 22.34 7.64
N GLN A 37 -16.67 22.86 7.35
CA GLN A 37 -17.21 22.92 5.99
C GLN A 37 -16.39 23.92 5.16
N GLY A 38 -15.79 23.42 4.07
CA GLY A 38 -15.42 24.16 2.87
C GLY A 38 -14.20 25.09 2.94
N SER A 39 -13.23 24.88 2.05
CA SER A 39 -12.56 25.98 1.34
C SER A 39 -11.77 25.47 0.13
N GLN A 40 -11.99 26.12 -1.02
CA GLN A 40 -11.23 25.95 -2.25
C GLN A 40 -9.79 26.44 -2.09
N THR A 41 -8.83 25.80 -2.75
CA THR A 41 -7.43 26.25 -2.78
C THR A 41 -7.23 27.23 -3.94
N GLU A 42 -7.03 28.52 -3.64
CA GLU A 42 -6.43 29.46 -4.61
C GLU A 42 -4.92 29.26 -4.66
N THR A 43 -4.37 29.18 -5.88
CA THR A 43 -2.92 29.20 -6.13
C THR A 43 -2.50 30.59 -6.58
N ARG A 44 -1.66 31.27 -5.78
CA ARG A 44 -0.76 32.31 -6.28
C ARG A 44 0.62 31.67 -6.44
N ASP A 45 1.12 31.71 -7.66
CA ASP A 45 2.54 31.57 -8.01
C ASP A 45 3.14 30.15 -7.89
N GLY A 46 2.30 29.10 -7.87
CA GLY A 46 2.78 27.71 -7.83
C GLY A 46 3.38 27.28 -6.49
N THR A 47 3.28 28.13 -5.46
CA THR A 47 3.70 27.79 -4.11
C THR A 47 2.54 27.14 -3.38
N VAL A 48 2.69 25.87 -2.97
CA VAL A 48 1.72 25.20 -2.10
C VAL A 48 1.82 25.86 -0.72
N SER A 49 0.85 26.73 -0.39
CA SER A 49 0.83 27.46 0.88
C SER A 49 0.24 26.66 2.04
N LYS A 50 -0.54 25.61 1.73
CA LYS A 50 -1.16 24.74 2.73
C LYS A 50 -1.43 23.35 2.16
N ILE A 51 -1.18 22.32 2.96
CA ILE A 51 -1.66 20.95 2.75
C ILE A 51 -2.83 20.74 3.72
N LEU A 52 -3.95 20.25 3.20
CA LEU A 52 -5.13 19.89 3.99
C LEU A 52 -5.30 18.38 3.95
N TRP A 53 -5.68 17.83 5.10
CA TRP A 53 -6.08 16.43 5.22
C TRP A 53 -7.58 16.40 5.46
N GLU A 54 -8.27 15.52 4.74
CA GLU A 54 -9.70 15.34 4.86
C GLU A 54 -9.99 13.87 5.14
N PHE A 55 -11.03 13.64 5.93
CA PHE A 55 -11.60 12.32 6.07
C PHE A 55 -12.26 11.93 4.74
N ALA A 56 -11.82 10.80 4.17
CA ALA A 56 -12.26 10.34 2.86
C ALA A 56 -13.34 9.26 2.94
N GLY A 57 -13.53 8.58 4.08
CA GLY A 57 -14.50 7.50 4.21
C GLY A 57 -14.09 6.43 5.21
N ASP A 58 -15.00 5.50 5.46
CA ASP A 58 -14.80 4.33 6.33
C ASP A 58 -14.65 3.05 5.50
N LEU A 59 -14.00 2.04 6.08
CA LEU A 59 -14.00 0.68 5.56
C LEU A 59 -14.96 -0.18 6.38
N ALA A 60 -15.72 -1.05 5.71
CA ALA A 60 -16.55 -2.03 6.40
C ALA A 60 -15.69 -2.90 7.36
N PRO A 61 -16.25 -3.43 8.45
CA PRO A 61 -15.55 -4.39 9.31
C PRO A 61 -14.98 -5.56 8.50
N GLN A 62 -13.77 -6.01 8.84
CA GLN A 62 -13.22 -7.23 8.27
C GLN A 62 -14.13 -8.42 8.54
N GLU A 63 -14.07 -9.45 7.69
CA GLU A 63 -14.93 -10.63 7.81
C GLU A 63 -14.86 -11.25 9.22
N GLY A 64 -16.04 -11.50 9.80
CA GLY A 64 -16.19 -12.02 11.16
C GLY A 64 -15.99 -10.99 12.28
N MET A 65 -15.72 -9.72 11.97
CA MET A 65 -15.58 -8.63 12.96
C MET A 65 -16.84 -7.76 13.03
N LYS A 66 -17.16 -7.25 14.22
CA LYS A 66 -18.29 -6.32 14.41
C LYS A 66 -17.96 -4.87 14.04
N THR A 67 -16.69 -4.51 14.12
CA THR A 67 -16.17 -3.15 13.94
C THR A 67 -14.83 -3.21 13.24
N ASN A 68 -14.56 -2.29 12.31
CA ASN A 68 -13.22 -2.13 11.75
C ASN A 68 -12.33 -1.38 12.76
N LYS A 69 -11.25 -2.01 13.23
CA LYS A 69 -10.27 -1.40 14.16
C LYS A 69 -9.06 -0.80 13.43
N GLY A 70 -9.07 -0.82 12.11
CA GLY A 70 -7.90 -0.54 11.27
C GLY A 70 -6.89 -1.69 11.27
N THR A 71 -6.07 -1.76 10.23
CA THR A 71 -4.96 -2.72 10.10
C THR A 71 -3.67 -2.01 9.70
N ALA A 72 -2.55 -2.58 10.11
CA ALA A 72 -1.21 -2.14 9.68
C ALA A 72 -0.64 -3.10 8.63
N GLY A 73 0.20 -2.56 7.73
CA GLY A 73 0.86 -3.36 6.68
C GLY A 73 -0.11 -3.90 5.63
N MET A 74 -1.09 -3.08 5.23
CA MET A 74 -2.08 -3.43 4.22
C MET A 74 -1.48 -3.46 2.80
N LEU A 75 -2.08 -4.29 1.93
CA LEU A 75 -2.05 -4.05 0.50
C LEU A 75 -2.68 -2.68 0.23
N SER A 76 -2.08 -1.90 -0.65
CA SER A 76 -2.67 -0.63 -1.09
C SER A 76 -2.17 -0.18 -2.46
N GLY A 77 -3.07 0.31 -3.29
CA GLY A 77 -2.70 0.85 -4.59
C GLY A 77 -3.90 1.25 -5.44
N ILE A 78 -3.64 1.54 -6.71
CA ILE A 78 -4.67 1.87 -7.69
C ILE A 78 -4.69 0.81 -8.77
N SER A 79 -5.89 0.35 -9.15
CA SER A 79 -6.08 -0.52 -10.32
C SER A 79 -7.37 -0.10 -11.03
N ASN A 80 -7.27 0.10 -12.35
CA ASN A 80 -8.39 0.55 -13.18
C ASN A 80 -9.16 1.78 -12.63
N GLY A 81 -8.43 2.72 -12.01
CA GLY A 81 -9.01 3.92 -11.39
C GLY A 81 -9.66 3.71 -10.02
N TYR A 82 -9.73 2.48 -9.52
CA TYR A 82 -10.17 2.17 -8.16
C TYR A 82 -9.00 2.22 -7.19
N VAL A 83 -9.26 2.71 -5.97
CA VAL A 83 -8.35 2.54 -4.84
C VAL A 83 -8.62 1.16 -4.25
N VAL A 84 -7.63 0.27 -4.28
CA VAL A 84 -7.73 -1.07 -3.73
C VAL A 84 -6.87 -1.14 -2.49
N VAL A 85 -7.47 -1.52 -1.36
CA VAL A 85 -6.79 -1.65 -0.06
C VAL A 85 -7.23 -2.92 0.63
N GLY A 86 -6.40 -3.51 1.47
CA GLY A 86 -6.82 -4.71 2.19
C GLY A 86 -5.75 -5.48 2.94
N GLY A 87 -6.18 -6.52 3.62
CA GLY A 87 -5.40 -7.33 4.53
C GLY A 87 -4.79 -6.49 5.64
N GLY A 88 -3.50 -6.69 5.87
CA GLY A 88 -2.82 -6.16 7.03
C GLY A 88 -3.18 -6.93 8.30
N ALA A 89 -2.65 -6.46 9.42
CA ALA A 89 -2.85 -7.10 10.70
C ALA A 89 -3.16 -6.09 11.81
N ASN A 90 -3.93 -6.53 12.80
CA ASN A 90 -4.17 -5.80 14.03
C ASN A 90 -4.23 -6.76 15.23
N PHE A 91 -4.74 -6.25 16.35
CA PHE A 91 -4.92 -7.01 17.58
C PHE A 91 -6.40 -6.88 18.01
N PRO A 92 -7.27 -7.82 17.60
CA PRO A 92 -8.72 -7.65 17.71
C PRO A 92 -9.24 -7.75 19.15
N GLU A 93 -8.54 -8.46 20.04
CA GLU A 93 -8.98 -8.65 21.43
C GLU A 93 -8.25 -7.68 22.36
N ASP A 94 -6.95 -7.90 22.59
CA ASP A 94 -6.11 -7.11 23.48
C ASP A 94 -4.91 -6.49 22.76
N GLY A 95 -4.40 -5.36 23.25
CA GLY A 95 -3.20 -4.75 22.66
C GLY A 95 -1.93 -5.60 22.83
N PRO A 96 -0.86 -5.33 22.05
CA PRO A 96 0.41 -6.06 22.14
C PRO A 96 1.02 -6.09 23.54
N ALA A 97 0.89 -4.99 24.29
CA ALA A 97 1.44 -4.86 25.65
C ALA A 97 0.77 -5.78 26.67
N LEU A 98 -0.43 -6.28 26.35
CA LEU A 98 -1.19 -7.23 27.18
C LEU A 98 -1.04 -8.68 26.66
N GLY A 99 -0.18 -8.90 25.67
CA GLY A 99 0.00 -10.23 25.06
C GLY A 99 -1.11 -10.62 24.11
N GLY A 100 -1.90 -9.67 23.62
CA GLY A 100 -2.97 -9.95 22.66
C GLY A 100 -2.45 -10.60 21.37
N ALA A 101 -3.27 -11.49 20.82
CA ALA A 101 -2.93 -12.20 19.60
C ALA A 101 -3.04 -11.29 18.38
N LYS A 102 -1.98 -11.25 17.57
CA LYS A 102 -2.02 -10.58 16.27
C LYS A 102 -2.89 -11.39 15.31
N LYS A 103 -3.79 -10.73 14.59
CA LYS A 103 -4.61 -11.33 13.52
C LYS A 103 -4.31 -10.62 12.20
N SER A 104 -3.98 -11.40 11.17
CA SER A 104 -3.91 -10.95 9.77
C SER A 104 -5.27 -11.18 9.11
N TYR A 105 -5.54 -10.49 8.01
CA TYR A 105 -6.83 -10.55 7.31
C TYR A 105 -6.66 -10.82 5.81
N PRO A 106 -7.62 -11.52 5.17
CA PRO A 106 -7.64 -11.72 3.73
C PRO A 106 -8.49 -10.67 2.98
N ASP A 107 -9.20 -9.81 3.71
CA ASP A 107 -10.14 -8.82 3.15
C ASP A 107 -9.50 -7.87 2.13
N ILE A 108 -10.17 -7.62 1.03
CA ILE A 108 -9.82 -6.63 0.01
C ILE A 108 -11.04 -5.73 -0.23
N TYR A 109 -10.83 -4.44 -0.09
CA TYR A 109 -11.81 -3.38 -0.33
C TYR A 109 -11.47 -2.66 -1.62
N VAL A 110 -12.50 -2.40 -2.43
CA VAL A 110 -12.41 -1.62 -3.66
C VAL A 110 -13.19 -0.35 -3.45
N LEU A 111 -12.49 0.77 -3.51
CA LEU A 111 -13.03 2.09 -3.27
C LEU A 111 -13.02 2.90 -4.55
N LYS A 112 -14.09 3.66 -4.76
CA LYS A 112 -14.21 4.59 -5.87
C LYS A 112 -14.33 6.01 -5.34
N GLN A 113 -13.64 6.94 -5.97
CA GLN A 113 -13.79 8.35 -5.64
C GLN A 113 -15.12 8.89 -6.19
N GLU A 114 -15.98 9.38 -5.31
CA GLU A 114 -17.26 10.01 -5.64
C GLU A 114 -17.42 11.28 -4.79
N ASP A 115 -17.58 12.44 -5.44
CA ASP A 115 -17.77 13.75 -4.82
C ASP A 115 -16.76 14.11 -3.69
N GLY A 116 -15.50 13.72 -3.87
CA GLY A 116 -14.42 14.00 -2.90
C GLY A 116 -14.36 13.01 -1.72
N GLN A 117 -15.21 11.98 -1.72
CA GLN A 117 -15.16 10.86 -0.78
C GLN A 117 -14.74 9.58 -1.50
N LEU A 118 -14.27 8.60 -0.75
CA LEU A 118 -14.03 7.23 -1.17
C LEU A 118 -15.21 6.37 -0.72
N VAL A 119 -15.94 5.83 -1.68
CA VAL A 119 -17.08 4.94 -1.45
C VAL A 119 -16.63 3.51 -1.72
N GLU A 120 -16.86 2.62 -0.76
CA GLU A 120 -16.67 1.18 -0.93
C GLU A 120 -17.70 0.64 -1.92
N VAL A 121 -17.22 0.12 -3.06
CA VAL A 121 -18.05 -0.43 -4.13
C VAL A 121 -17.97 -1.95 -4.22
N ASN A 122 -16.92 -2.55 -3.64
CA ASN A 122 -16.78 -4.00 -3.52
C ASN A 122 -15.94 -4.33 -2.26
N HIS A 123 -16.24 -5.47 -1.63
CA HIS A 123 -15.51 -6.05 -0.51
C HIS A 123 -15.50 -7.57 -0.68
N THR A 124 -14.30 -8.12 -0.86
CA THR A 124 -14.07 -9.54 -1.09
C THR A 124 -12.90 -10.04 -0.24
N THR A 125 -12.52 -11.31 -0.36
CA THR A 125 -11.39 -11.91 0.36
C THR A 125 -10.46 -12.67 -0.58
N LEU A 126 -9.18 -12.68 -0.22
CA LEU A 126 -8.19 -13.59 -0.79
C LEU A 126 -8.34 -15.01 -0.22
N ASP A 127 -7.70 -15.99 -0.86
CA ASP A 127 -7.66 -17.38 -0.38
C ASP A 127 -6.77 -17.57 0.88
N HIS A 128 -6.03 -16.53 1.29
CA HIS A 128 -5.17 -16.53 2.47
C HIS A 128 -4.94 -15.12 3.02
N GLU A 129 -4.57 -15.01 4.29
CA GLU A 129 -4.31 -13.72 4.92
C GLU A 129 -2.99 -13.11 4.45
N ILE A 130 -3.00 -11.80 4.25
CA ILE A 130 -1.81 -11.04 3.87
C ILE A 130 -1.55 -9.89 4.86
N SER A 131 -0.29 -9.64 5.15
CA SER A 131 0.14 -8.44 5.89
C SER A 131 1.64 -8.19 5.71
N TYR A 132 2.04 -6.92 5.80
CA TYR A 132 3.44 -6.47 5.74
C TYR A 132 4.20 -6.87 4.47
N GLY A 133 3.50 -7.11 3.36
CA GLY A 133 4.08 -7.16 2.03
C GLY A 133 4.23 -5.76 1.44
N VAL A 134 4.83 -5.67 0.26
CA VAL A 134 5.04 -4.38 -0.42
C VAL A 134 4.11 -4.26 -1.62
N SER A 135 3.36 -3.16 -1.69
CA SER A 135 2.48 -2.84 -2.82
C SER A 135 3.17 -1.91 -3.81
N ILE A 136 3.08 -2.21 -5.10
CA ILE A 136 3.62 -1.40 -6.19
C ILE A 136 2.52 -1.20 -7.23
N THR A 137 2.02 0.02 -7.34
CA THR A 137 1.02 0.39 -8.35
C THR A 137 1.68 0.61 -9.70
N THR A 138 1.10 0.01 -10.74
CA THR A 138 1.51 0.11 -12.15
C THR A 138 0.28 0.18 -13.06
N ASP A 139 0.49 0.41 -14.35
CA ASP A 139 -0.59 0.35 -15.34
C ASP A 139 -1.22 -1.05 -15.47
N ASP A 140 -0.48 -2.11 -15.12
CA ASP A 140 -0.97 -3.49 -15.15
C ASP A 140 -1.86 -3.83 -13.93
N GLY A 141 -1.78 -3.04 -12.87
CA GLY A 141 -2.40 -3.29 -11.57
C GLY A 141 -1.42 -3.12 -10.40
N ILE A 142 -1.72 -3.79 -9.29
CA ILE A 142 -0.95 -3.70 -8.05
C ILE A 142 -0.14 -4.97 -7.87
N TYR A 143 1.19 -4.85 -7.93
CA TYR A 143 2.06 -5.94 -7.51
C TYR A 143 2.13 -5.96 -5.98
N TYR A 144 1.84 -7.10 -5.36
CA TYR A 144 1.99 -7.31 -3.92
C TYR A 144 3.06 -8.38 -3.67
N VAL A 145 4.11 -7.99 -2.95
CA VAL A 145 5.35 -8.78 -2.82
C VAL A 145 5.49 -9.31 -1.39
N GLY A 146 5.47 -10.64 -1.26
CA GLY A 146 5.57 -11.35 0.01
C GLY A 146 4.38 -11.08 0.93
N GLY A 147 4.63 -11.02 2.24
CA GLY A 147 3.67 -10.49 3.19
C GLY A 147 2.48 -11.40 3.45
N SER A 148 2.75 -12.65 3.82
CA SER A 148 1.75 -13.58 4.34
C SER A 148 2.36 -14.49 5.41
N THR A 149 1.53 -14.83 6.41
CA THR A 149 1.86 -15.85 7.42
C THR A 149 1.37 -17.25 7.03
N ALA A 150 0.62 -17.39 5.93
CA ALA A 150 0.16 -18.67 5.45
C ALA A 150 1.33 -19.47 4.84
N GLU A 151 1.33 -20.78 5.10
CA GLU A 151 2.38 -21.69 4.64
C GLU A 151 2.49 -21.65 3.10
N GLY A 152 3.72 -21.45 2.59
CA GLY A 152 3.98 -21.39 1.15
C GLY A 152 3.47 -20.14 0.43
N LYS A 153 2.94 -19.15 1.15
CA LYS A 153 2.39 -17.90 0.56
C LYS A 153 3.28 -16.68 0.78
N GLY A 154 4.09 -16.67 1.84
CA GLY A 154 4.92 -15.52 2.23
C GLY A 154 6.04 -15.13 1.25
N ASN A 155 6.28 -15.90 0.19
CA ASN A 155 7.27 -15.63 -0.85
C ASN A 155 6.65 -15.24 -2.21
N GLN A 156 5.32 -15.20 -2.32
CA GLN A 156 4.64 -14.96 -3.58
C GLN A 156 4.75 -13.50 -4.03
N VAL A 157 4.76 -13.30 -5.35
CA VAL A 157 4.52 -12.01 -6.00
C VAL A 157 3.17 -12.10 -6.69
N LEU A 158 2.20 -11.38 -6.16
CA LEU A 158 0.83 -11.33 -6.68
C LEU A 158 0.67 -10.12 -7.60
N LEU A 159 -0.15 -10.25 -8.64
CA LEU A 159 -0.68 -9.13 -9.41
C LEU A 159 -2.18 -9.04 -9.13
N VAL A 160 -2.58 -7.98 -8.43
CA VAL A 160 -3.96 -7.70 -8.04
C VAL A 160 -4.54 -6.66 -9.00
N LYS A 161 -5.69 -6.99 -9.60
CA LYS A 161 -6.35 -6.15 -10.60
C LYS A 161 -7.83 -5.99 -10.30
N ALA A 162 -8.33 -4.78 -10.46
CA ALA A 162 -9.76 -4.50 -10.55
C ALA A 162 -10.17 -4.43 -12.03
N ASP A 163 -11.32 -5.00 -12.37
CA ASP A 163 -11.95 -4.80 -13.68
C ASP A 163 -12.82 -3.53 -13.72
N ASP A 164 -13.59 -3.32 -14.80
CA ASP A 164 -14.47 -2.15 -14.96
C ASP A 164 -15.68 -2.17 -14.01
N ALA A 165 -16.02 -3.32 -13.44
CA ALA A 165 -17.07 -3.47 -12.44
C ALA A 165 -16.54 -3.35 -11.01
N GLY A 166 -15.22 -3.28 -10.82
CA GLY A 166 -14.57 -3.30 -9.51
C GLY A 166 -14.40 -4.71 -8.94
N GLU A 167 -14.50 -5.75 -9.76
CA GLU A 167 -14.21 -7.13 -9.34
C GLU A 167 -12.71 -7.39 -9.30
N ILE A 168 -12.26 -8.07 -8.24
CA ILE A 168 -10.84 -8.34 -8.01
C ILE A 168 -10.43 -9.67 -8.63
N THR A 169 -9.34 -9.64 -9.38
CA THR A 169 -8.59 -10.82 -9.83
C THR A 169 -7.18 -10.78 -9.27
N VAL A 170 -6.64 -11.96 -8.93
CA VAL A 170 -5.32 -12.10 -8.32
C VAL A 170 -4.56 -13.24 -8.98
N ASP A 171 -3.44 -12.90 -9.61
CA ASP A 171 -2.54 -13.85 -10.25
C ASP A 171 -1.22 -13.95 -9.49
N THR A 172 -0.70 -15.17 -9.29
CA THR A 172 0.69 -15.35 -8.86
C THR A 172 1.61 -15.18 -10.07
N VAL A 173 2.37 -14.09 -10.11
CA VAL A 173 3.22 -13.71 -11.25
C VAL A 173 4.71 -13.95 -10.98
N GLY A 174 5.09 -14.35 -9.78
CA GLY A 174 6.46 -14.71 -9.43
C GLY A 174 6.55 -15.26 -8.01
N GLU A 175 7.71 -15.81 -7.68
CA GLU A 175 8.02 -16.30 -6.35
C GLU A 175 9.45 -15.92 -6.01
N LEU A 176 9.65 -15.44 -4.79
CA LEU A 176 10.97 -15.22 -4.21
C LEU A 176 11.51 -16.55 -3.69
N PRO A 177 12.85 -16.74 -3.67
CA PRO A 177 13.47 -17.93 -3.09
C PRO A 177 13.46 -17.93 -1.54
N PHE A 178 12.79 -16.96 -0.92
CA PHE A 178 12.65 -16.76 0.52
C PHE A 178 11.30 -16.10 0.80
N THR A 179 10.76 -16.28 2.00
CA THR A 179 9.63 -15.48 2.46
C THR A 179 10.07 -14.05 2.72
N PHE A 180 9.20 -13.07 2.46
CA PHE A 180 9.55 -11.65 2.54
C PHE A 180 8.48 -10.83 3.26
N SER A 181 8.88 -9.95 4.17
CA SER A 181 7.99 -8.98 4.81
C SER A 181 8.75 -7.75 5.30
N ASP A 182 8.03 -6.69 5.67
CA ASP A 182 8.58 -5.51 6.34
C ASP A 182 9.74 -4.84 5.57
N GLY A 183 9.88 -5.05 4.27
CA GLY A 183 10.99 -4.53 3.48
C GLY A 183 10.55 -3.46 2.50
N PHE A 184 11.37 -3.26 1.48
CA PHE A 184 11.02 -2.44 0.34
C PHE A 184 10.99 -3.28 -0.93
N ALA A 185 10.20 -2.84 -1.90
CA ALA A 185 10.19 -3.41 -3.23
C ALA A 185 9.90 -2.34 -4.28
N ALA A 186 10.47 -2.52 -5.45
CA ALA A 186 10.35 -1.58 -6.56
C ALA A 186 10.38 -2.35 -7.89
N LEU A 187 9.47 -2.02 -8.81
CA LEU A 187 9.37 -2.69 -10.11
C LEU A 187 9.82 -1.75 -11.22
N LYS A 188 10.70 -2.24 -12.10
CA LYS A 188 11.09 -1.55 -13.32
C LYS A 188 11.36 -2.56 -14.43
N ASP A 189 10.78 -2.36 -15.61
CA ASP A 189 11.03 -3.17 -16.80
C ASP A 189 10.88 -4.70 -16.55
N GLN A 190 9.85 -5.12 -15.79
CA GLN A 190 9.63 -6.50 -15.32
C GLN A 190 10.68 -7.08 -14.38
N VAL A 191 11.58 -6.25 -13.84
CA VAL A 191 12.55 -6.63 -12.80
C VAL A 191 12.12 -6.03 -11.47
N LEU A 192 11.85 -6.90 -10.51
CA LEU A 192 11.49 -6.54 -9.15
C LEU A 192 12.74 -6.46 -8.29
N TYR A 193 13.02 -5.31 -7.71
CA TYR A 193 14.09 -5.09 -6.75
C TYR A 193 13.50 -5.17 -5.35
N VAL A 194 13.97 -6.12 -4.55
CA VAL A 194 13.45 -6.43 -3.22
C VAL A 194 14.59 -6.37 -2.23
N GLY A 195 14.41 -5.74 -1.07
CA GLY A 195 15.48 -5.70 -0.10
C GLY A 195 15.08 -5.15 1.26
N ALA A 196 16.06 -5.20 2.16
CA ALA A 196 15.86 -4.97 3.59
C ALA A 196 14.72 -5.86 4.13
N GLY A 197 14.05 -5.42 5.19
CA GLY A 197 12.95 -6.15 5.80
C GLY A 197 13.39 -7.44 6.44
N LYS A 198 12.51 -8.43 6.35
CA LYS A 198 12.74 -9.79 6.82
C LYS A 198 12.75 -10.72 5.62
N MET A 199 13.80 -11.53 5.52
CA MET A 199 13.87 -12.68 4.62
C MET A 199 13.90 -13.93 5.49
N ASP A 200 12.95 -14.85 5.31
CA ASP A 200 12.79 -16.04 6.15
C ASP A 200 12.67 -15.72 7.65
N GLY A 201 11.92 -14.65 7.93
CA GLY A 201 11.69 -14.14 9.28
C GLY A 201 12.87 -13.39 9.90
N GLN A 202 14.05 -13.38 9.26
CA GLN A 202 15.26 -12.73 9.76
C GLN A 202 15.44 -11.34 9.18
N ALA A 203 15.60 -10.35 10.05
CA ALA A 203 15.89 -8.98 9.62
C ALA A 203 17.20 -8.92 8.82
N THR A 204 17.23 -8.17 7.72
CA THR A 204 18.36 -8.17 6.80
C THR A 204 18.59 -6.79 6.17
N ASN A 205 19.76 -6.60 5.57
CA ASN A 205 20.08 -5.48 4.68
C ASN A 205 20.30 -5.94 3.22
N ARG A 206 20.09 -7.23 2.94
CA ARG A 206 20.26 -7.81 1.61
C ARG A 206 19.32 -7.17 0.60
N VAL A 207 19.76 -7.16 -0.66
CA VAL A 207 18.98 -6.68 -1.79
C VAL A 207 19.11 -7.71 -2.90
N VAL A 208 18.00 -8.09 -3.51
CA VAL A 208 17.95 -8.97 -4.68
C VAL A 208 17.15 -8.33 -5.79
N SER A 209 17.41 -8.76 -7.02
CA SER A 209 16.50 -8.55 -8.15
C SER A 209 15.88 -9.87 -8.59
N LEU A 210 14.57 -9.90 -8.81
CA LEU A 210 13.84 -10.98 -9.44
C LEU A 210 13.36 -10.50 -10.82
N ASP A 211 13.83 -11.15 -11.87
CA ASP A 211 13.28 -10.96 -13.22
C ASP A 211 11.98 -11.77 -13.34
N LEU A 212 10.85 -11.10 -13.50
CA LEU A 212 9.53 -11.75 -13.55
C LEU A 212 9.30 -12.55 -14.84
N LYS A 213 10.09 -12.34 -15.90
CA LYS A 213 10.00 -13.13 -17.14
C LYS A 213 10.81 -14.41 -17.02
N THR A 214 12.08 -14.29 -16.61
CA THR A 214 13.00 -15.44 -16.54
C THR A 214 12.93 -16.19 -15.21
N LYS A 215 12.24 -15.63 -14.21
CA LYS A 215 12.16 -16.10 -12.82
C LYS A 215 13.53 -16.17 -12.13
N LYS A 216 14.55 -15.52 -12.70
CA LYS A 216 15.90 -15.53 -12.16
C LYS A 216 16.01 -14.51 -11.02
N THR A 217 16.44 -14.98 -9.86
CA THR A 217 16.86 -14.11 -8.75
C THR A 217 18.37 -13.87 -8.82
N THR A 218 18.80 -12.63 -8.60
CA THR A 218 20.21 -12.24 -8.54
C THR A 218 20.45 -11.40 -7.28
N GLU A 219 21.47 -11.75 -6.51
CA GLU A 219 21.90 -10.95 -5.36
C GLU A 219 22.53 -9.63 -5.85
N LEU A 220 22.19 -8.53 -5.20
CA LEU A 220 22.74 -7.20 -5.45
C LEU A 220 23.60 -6.74 -4.27
N ALA A 221 24.21 -5.56 -4.40
CA ALA A 221 24.88 -4.94 -3.27
C ALA A 221 23.88 -4.70 -2.13
N ALA A 222 24.23 -5.13 -0.92
CA ALA A 222 23.44 -4.90 0.27
C ALA A 222 23.30 -3.40 0.58
N MET A 223 22.24 -3.03 1.29
CA MET A 223 22.06 -1.67 1.78
C MET A 223 23.20 -1.28 2.73
N PRO A 224 23.79 -0.08 2.58
CA PRO A 224 24.96 0.30 3.36
C PRO A 224 24.64 0.58 4.84
N ASN A 225 25.73 0.62 5.62
CA ASN A 225 25.80 0.92 7.05
C ASN A 225 25.33 -0.23 7.96
N GLU A 226 24.02 -0.35 8.18
CA GLU A 226 23.47 -1.27 9.18
C GLU A 226 23.32 -2.68 8.64
N ALA A 227 23.53 -3.67 9.51
CA ALA A 227 23.36 -5.10 9.17
C ALA A 227 21.88 -5.47 8.92
N THR A 228 20.95 -4.68 9.44
CA THR A 228 19.51 -4.90 9.29
C THR A 228 18.79 -3.57 9.09
N ARG A 229 17.72 -3.59 8.29
CA ARG A 229 16.76 -2.49 8.17
C ARG A 229 15.38 -3.11 7.97
N THR A 230 14.35 -2.64 8.67
CA THR A 230 12.97 -3.11 8.49
C THR A 230 12.02 -1.92 8.39
N GLN A 231 10.81 -2.14 7.89
CA GLN A 231 9.75 -1.16 7.65
C GLN A 231 10.25 0.03 6.80
N CYS A 232 11.00 -0.30 5.75
CA CYS A 232 11.58 0.67 4.83
C CYS A 232 10.52 1.15 3.84
N VAL A 233 10.64 2.41 3.40
CA VAL A 233 9.84 2.97 2.31
C VAL A 233 10.74 3.10 1.08
N SER A 234 10.23 2.71 -0.10
CA SER A 234 10.92 2.92 -1.37
C SER A 234 10.06 3.65 -2.38
N GLN A 235 10.71 4.46 -3.20
CA GLN A 235 10.13 5.07 -4.39
C GLN A 235 11.18 5.07 -5.51
N LEU A 236 10.78 4.66 -6.72
CA LEU A 236 11.61 4.83 -7.90
C LEU A 236 11.34 6.20 -8.52
N PHE A 237 12.35 7.06 -8.54
CA PHE A 237 12.30 8.29 -9.31
C PHE A 237 12.84 8.02 -10.72
N GLY A 238 11.99 8.19 -11.73
CA GLY A 238 12.45 8.21 -13.11
C GLY A 238 13.31 9.45 -13.38
N ILE A 239 14.44 9.27 -14.07
CA ILE A 239 15.13 10.43 -14.67
C ILE A 239 14.30 10.83 -15.89
N VAL A 240 13.45 11.85 -15.73
CA VAL A 240 12.87 12.54 -16.88
C VAL A 240 14.02 13.29 -17.55
N LYS A 241 14.64 12.68 -18.58
CA LYS A 241 15.49 13.43 -19.49
C LYS A 241 14.58 14.50 -20.10
N LYS A 242 14.80 15.77 -19.75
CA LYS A 242 14.21 16.88 -20.51
C LYS A 242 14.60 16.65 -21.97
N SER A 243 13.63 16.36 -22.82
CA SER A 243 13.84 16.45 -24.26
C SER A 243 14.29 17.88 -24.54
N ALA A 244 15.52 18.03 -25.02
CA ALA A 244 15.95 19.29 -25.59
C ALA A 244 15.05 19.54 -26.81
N VAL A 245 14.21 20.57 -26.70
CA VAL A 245 13.53 21.20 -27.84
C VAL A 245 14.49 22.20 -28.44
#